data_AF-A0A8H4CGY9-F1
#
_entry.id   AF-A0A8H4CGY9-F1
#
_cell.length_a   1.000
_cell.length_b   1.000
_cell.length_c   1.000
_cell.angle_alpha   90.00
_cell.angle_beta   90.00
_cell.angle_gamma   90.00
#
_symmetry.space_group_name_H-M   'P 1'
#
loop_
_entity.id
_entity.type
_entity.pdbx_description
1 polymer ?
#
loop_
_entity_poly.entity_id
_entity_poly.type
_entity_poly.pdbx_seq_one_letter_code
_entity_poly.pdbx_strand_id
1 'polypeptide(L)'
;MIIYPAPPPISVKMSSGKVKASQLWNKNKDELTKQLGELKTELGQLRIQKIASSGSKLNKMCVYHSNPRSRSGAESGRRDRQEEEASEDPRKKEGRRADRHDIRKSIARVLTVINAKQRAQLRLFYKNKKYAPLDLRAKQTRAIRRRLSAADAALVTEKAKKRTVHFPQRKFAVKVSRIRYQP
;
A
#
# COMPACT_ATOMS: atom_id res chain seq x y z
N MET A 1 -54.60 -21.21 -5.94
CA MET A 1 -53.59 -20.25 -5.48
C MET A 1 -52.44 -21.03 -4.85
N ILE A 2 -51.29 -21.12 -5.52
CA ILE A 2 -50.11 -21.82 -4.99
C ILE A 2 -49.31 -20.80 -4.18
N ILE A 3 -49.39 -20.91 -2.85
CA ILE A 3 -48.64 -20.07 -1.91
C ILE A 3 -47.22 -20.62 -1.85
N TYR A 4 -46.26 -19.97 -2.52
CA TYR A 4 -44.85 -20.30 -2.34
C TYR A 4 -44.38 -19.71 -1.00
N PRO A 5 -43.94 -20.54 -0.04
CA PRO A 5 -43.42 -20.03 1.22
C PRO A 5 -42.14 -19.21 0.96
N ALA A 6 -42.05 -18.05 1.60
CA ALA A 6 -40.90 -17.16 1.48
C ALA A 6 -39.60 -17.92 1.79
N PRO A 7 -38.55 -17.78 0.96
CA PRO A 7 -37.28 -18.46 1.19
C PRO A 7 -36.68 -18.01 2.52
N PRO A 8 -36.15 -18.95 3.34
CA PRO A 8 -35.58 -18.62 4.63
C PRO A 8 -34.40 -17.65 4.46
N PRO A 9 -34.17 -16.73 5.42
CA PRO A 9 -33.05 -15.80 5.34
C PRO A 9 -31.74 -16.58 5.29
N ILE A 10 -30.92 -16.26 4.28
CA ILE A 10 -29.58 -16.83 4.12
C ILE A 10 -28.77 -16.41 5.35
N SER A 11 -28.58 -17.36 6.28
CA SER A 11 -27.70 -17.18 7.44
C SER A 11 -26.26 -17.04 6.95
N VAL A 12 -25.83 -15.79 6.76
CA VAL A 12 -24.41 -15.45 6.57
C VAL A 12 -23.65 -15.90 7.81
N LYS A 13 -23.03 -17.08 7.74
CA LYS A 13 -22.04 -17.53 8.71
C LYS A 13 -20.96 -16.45 8.77
N MET A 14 -20.95 -15.67 9.86
CA MET A 14 -19.87 -14.75 10.15
C MET A 14 -18.59 -15.58 10.26
N SER A 15 -17.70 -15.47 9.26
CA SER A 15 -16.35 -16.00 9.36
C SER A 15 -15.67 -15.32 10.54
N SER A 16 -15.46 -16.06 11.62
CA SER A 16 -14.64 -15.66 12.76
C SER A 16 -13.28 -15.16 12.27
N GLY A 17 -12.82 -14.00 12.78
CA GLY A 17 -11.37 -13.71 12.80
C GLY A 17 -10.85 -12.54 11.96
N LYS A 18 -11.68 -11.61 11.49
CA LYS A 18 -11.16 -10.36 10.88
C LYS A 18 -10.70 -9.38 11.95
N VAL A 19 -9.38 -9.30 12.16
CA VAL A 19 -8.76 -8.34 13.09
C VAL A 19 -9.01 -6.90 12.61
N LYS A 20 -9.73 -6.12 13.43
CA LYS A 20 -10.00 -4.70 13.15
C LYS A 20 -8.82 -3.85 13.58
N ALA A 21 -8.41 -2.90 12.73
CA ALA A 21 -7.25 -2.05 13.01
C ALA A 21 -7.42 -1.17 14.26
N SER A 22 -8.63 -0.64 14.51
CA SER A 22 -8.92 0.16 15.70
C SER A 22 -8.64 -0.59 17.01
N GLN A 23 -9.02 -1.87 17.07
CA GLN A 23 -8.80 -2.72 18.24
C GLN A 23 -7.31 -2.94 18.54
N LEU A 24 -6.45 -2.90 17.53
CA LEU A 24 -5.01 -3.15 17.69
C LEU A 24 -4.26 -1.97 18.33
N TRP A 25 -4.77 -0.74 18.19
CA TRP A 25 -4.10 0.43 18.74
C TRP A 25 -4.13 0.46 20.27
N ASN A 26 -5.21 -0.05 20.87
CA ASN A 26 -5.40 -0.09 22.32
C ASN A 26 -4.65 -1.23 23.01
N LYS A 27 -4.10 -2.19 22.25
CA LYS A 27 -3.37 -3.35 22.79
C LYS A 27 -1.90 -3.05 23.08
N ASN A 28 -1.35 -3.79 24.02
CA ASN A 28 0.08 -3.71 24.38
C ASN A 28 0.98 -4.36 23.33
N LYS A 29 2.27 -4.00 23.33
CA LYS A 29 3.25 -4.55 22.40
C LYS A 29 3.34 -6.07 22.52
N ASP A 30 3.34 -6.59 23.74
CA ASP A 30 3.49 -8.03 24.02
C ASP A 30 2.24 -8.83 23.64
N GLU A 31 1.06 -8.22 23.77
CA GLU A 31 -0.19 -8.82 23.26
C GLU A 31 -0.20 -8.89 21.73
N LEU A 32 0.29 -7.83 21.07
CA LEU A 32 0.40 -7.80 19.61
C LEU A 32 1.41 -8.81 19.07
N THR A 33 2.52 -9.05 19.78
CA THR A 33 3.51 -10.07 19.37
C THR A 33 3.00 -11.49 19.58
N LYS A 34 2.26 -11.75 20.66
CA LYS A 34 1.56 -13.04 20.88
C LYS A 34 0.52 -13.30 19.78
N GLN A 35 -0.36 -12.33 19.52
CA GLN A 35 -1.38 -12.41 18.47
C GLN A 35 -0.74 -12.60 17.07
N LEU A 36 0.41 -11.98 16.81
CA LEU A 36 1.17 -12.17 15.58
C LEU A 36 1.74 -13.60 15.46
N GLY A 37 2.17 -14.20 16.57
CA GLY A 37 2.65 -15.59 16.62
C GLY A 37 1.55 -16.58 16.23
N GLU A 38 0.38 -16.43 16.86
CA GLU A 38 -0.81 -17.25 16.60
C GLU A 38 -1.27 -17.16 15.13
N LEU A 39 -1.39 -15.93 14.59
CA LEU A 39 -1.77 -15.76 13.18
C LEU A 39 -0.76 -16.38 12.19
N LYS A 40 0.53 -16.45 12.56
CA LYS A 40 1.55 -17.09 11.73
C LYS A 40 1.46 -18.62 11.77
N THR A 41 1.18 -19.22 12.93
CA THR A 41 1.01 -20.67 13.05
C THR A 41 -0.25 -21.13 12.31
N GLU A 42 -1.37 -20.41 12.45
CA GLU A 42 -2.60 -20.63 11.68
C GLU A 42 -2.37 -20.54 10.17
N LEU A 43 -1.65 -19.50 9.72
CA LEU A 43 -1.29 -19.37 8.31
C LEU A 43 -0.41 -20.53 7.83
N GLY A 44 0.47 -21.05 8.69
CA GLY A 44 1.29 -22.24 8.42
C GLY A 44 0.44 -23.48 8.21
N GLN A 45 -0.52 -23.73 9.11
CA GLN A 45 -1.46 -24.85 9.02
C GLN A 45 -2.27 -24.80 7.72
N LEU A 46 -2.82 -23.63 7.36
CA LEU A 46 -3.59 -23.47 6.11
C LEU A 46 -2.73 -23.66 4.85
N ARG A 47 -1.43 -23.37 4.90
CA ARG A 47 -0.51 -23.65 3.79
C ARG A 47 -0.28 -25.15 3.63
N ILE A 48 -0.06 -25.87 4.74
CA ILE A 48 0.13 -27.33 4.74
C ILE A 48 -1.14 -28.04 4.25
N GLN A 49 -2.31 -27.66 4.79
CA GLN A 49 -3.59 -28.19 4.35
C GLN A 49 -3.82 -27.96 2.86
N LYS A 50 -3.40 -26.80 2.33
CA LYS A 50 -3.53 -26.52 0.90
C LYS A 50 -2.69 -27.49 0.07
N ILE A 51 -1.44 -27.74 0.47
CA ILE A 51 -0.53 -28.67 -0.21
C ILE A 51 -1.10 -30.09 -0.19
N ALA A 52 -1.57 -30.56 0.97
CA ALA A 52 -2.18 -31.87 1.12
C ALA A 52 -3.48 -32.03 0.28
N SER A 53 -4.31 -30.98 0.19
CA SER A 53 -5.56 -31.01 -0.58
C SER A 53 -5.39 -30.86 -2.10
N SER A 54 -4.23 -30.40 -2.57
CA SER A 54 -3.92 -30.25 -4.00
C SER A 54 -3.14 -31.43 -4.59
N GLY A 55 -3.17 -32.58 -3.92
CA GLY A 55 -2.65 -33.83 -4.48
C GLY A 55 -3.59 -34.38 -5.55
N SER A 56 -3.29 -34.16 -6.83
CA SER A 56 -3.55 -35.05 -7.99
C SER A 56 -3.54 -34.34 -9.36
N LYS A 57 -2.56 -33.48 -9.66
CA LYS A 57 -2.09 -33.28 -11.05
C LYS A 57 -0.79 -32.49 -11.01
N LEU A 58 0.33 -33.18 -11.16
CA LEU A 58 1.61 -32.73 -11.74
C LEU A 58 2.73 -33.69 -11.33
N ASN A 59 2.67 -34.92 -11.87
CA ASN A 59 3.87 -35.67 -12.20
C ASN A 59 3.89 -35.82 -13.73
N LYS A 60 4.35 -34.78 -14.41
CA LYS A 60 4.91 -34.87 -15.76
C LYS A 60 6.26 -34.19 -15.68
N MET A 61 7.22 -34.91 -15.10
CA MET A 61 8.63 -34.61 -15.30
C MET A 61 8.88 -34.74 -16.79
N CYS A 62 9.01 -33.61 -17.49
CA CYS A 62 9.61 -33.61 -18.80
C CYS A 62 11.10 -33.40 -18.62
N VAL A 63 11.85 -34.48 -18.81
CA VAL A 63 13.29 -34.40 -19.04
C VAL A 63 13.45 -33.86 -20.47
N TYR A 64 13.56 -32.55 -20.63
CA TYR A 64 14.09 -31.98 -21.86
C TYR A 64 15.62 -31.98 -21.76
N HIS A 65 16.24 -33.09 -22.16
CA HIS A 65 17.57 -33.05 -22.74
C HIS A 65 17.41 -32.83 -24.26
N SER A 66 17.87 -31.65 -24.69
CA SER A 66 18.28 -31.17 -26.02
C SER A 66 17.90 -31.94 -27.31
N ASN A 67 17.07 -31.26 -28.13
CA ASN A 67 16.96 -31.14 -29.62
C ASN A 67 17.96 -31.93 -30.52
N PRO A 68 17.61 -32.41 -31.75
CA PRO A 68 17.25 -31.52 -32.87
C PRO A 68 16.26 -32.03 -33.95
N ARG A 69 15.62 -31.07 -34.65
CA ARG A 69 15.21 -31.06 -36.08
C ARG A 69 14.66 -32.36 -36.69
N SER A 70 13.38 -32.33 -37.07
CA SER A 70 12.91 -32.76 -38.40
C SER A 70 11.51 -32.23 -38.70
N ARG A 71 11.39 -31.69 -39.91
CA ARG A 71 10.24 -31.01 -40.51
C ARG A 71 9.49 -32.06 -41.33
N SER A 72 8.18 -32.23 -41.14
CA SER A 72 7.19 -32.66 -42.16
C SER A 72 5.89 -33.15 -41.50
N GLY A 73 4.79 -33.04 -42.23
CA GLY A 73 3.55 -33.77 -41.92
C GLY A 73 2.39 -32.89 -41.48
N ALA A 74 1.54 -32.54 -42.44
CA ALA A 74 0.18 -32.08 -42.18
C ALA A 74 -0.63 -33.22 -41.53
N GLU A 75 -1.61 -32.89 -40.68
CA GLU A 75 -2.93 -33.51 -40.81
C GLU A 75 -4.02 -32.72 -40.07
N SER A 76 -5.08 -32.50 -40.82
CA SER A 76 -6.35 -31.90 -40.46
C SER A 76 -7.18 -32.84 -39.57
N GLY A 77 -7.74 -32.30 -38.49
CA GLY A 77 -8.74 -33.00 -37.67
C GLY A 77 -9.70 -32.02 -37.03
N ARG A 78 -10.77 -31.65 -37.75
CA ARG A 78 -12.03 -31.19 -37.14
C ARG A 78 -12.67 -32.36 -36.37
N ARG A 79 -13.44 -32.01 -35.33
CA ARG A 79 -14.34 -32.82 -34.46
C ARG A 79 -13.78 -32.93 -33.03
N ASP A 80 -14.43 -32.47 -31.96
CA ASP A 80 -15.79 -32.02 -31.75
C ASP A 80 -15.86 -30.92 -30.69
N ARG A 81 -16.71 -29.94 -30.99
CA ARG A 81 -17.32 -29.01 -30.06
C ARG A 81 -18.20 -29.82 -29.10
N GLN A 82 -17.67 -30.20 -27.95
CA GLN A 82 -18.49 -30.38 -26.75
C GLN A 82 -18.27 -29.14 -25.88
N GLU A 83 -19.04 -28.12 -26.25
CA GLU A 83 -19.41 -27.01 -25.38
C GLU A 83 -20.31 -27.57 -24.27
N GLU A 84 -19.72 -28.04 -23.18
CA GLU A 84 -20.46 -28.30 -21.94
C GLU A 84 -19.55 -28.00 -20.75
N GLU A 85 -19.58 -26.75 -20.29
CA GLU A 85 -19.39 -26.38 -18.88
C GLU A 85 -19.75 -24.88 -18.73
N ALA A 86 -20.96 -24.52 -19.16
CA ALA A 86 -21.56 -23.22 -18.94
C ALA A 86 -22.63 -23.30 -17.85
N SER A 87 -22.24 -23.67 -16.61
CA SER A 87 -23.03 -23.33 -15.41
C SER A 87 -22.25 -23.51 -14.09
N GLU A 88 -21.07 -22.90 -13.96
CA GLU A 88 -20.58 -22.55 -12.62
C GLU A 88 -20.82 -21.06 -12.36
N ASP A 89 -21.88 -20.73 -11.61
CA ASP A 89 -22.16 -19.36 -11.15
C ASP A 89 -20.92 -18.78 -10.43
N PRO A 90 -20.31 -17.68 -10.94
CA PRO A 90 -19.07 -17.13 -10.38
C PRO A 90 -19.25 -16.61 -8.95
N ARG A 91 -20.49 -16.43 -8.47
CA ARG A 91 -20.77 -15.99 -7.10
C ARG A 91 -20.56 -17.06 -6.03
N LYS A 92 -20.39 -18.34 -6.40
CA LYS A 92 -20.11 -19.43 -5.42
C LYS A 92 -18.62 -19.74 -5.20
N LYS A 93 -17.69 -19.08 -5.90
CA LYS A 93 -16.23 -19.22 -5.69
C LYS A 93 -15.66 -18.33 -4.58
N GLU A 94 -16.52 -17.63 -3.83
CA GLU A 94 -16.10 -16.66 -2.81
C GLU A 94 -15.84 -17.30 -1.43
N GLY A 95 -16.38 -18.49 -1.16
CA GLY A 95 -16.43 -19.06 0.19
C GLY A 95 -15.22 -19.87 0.68
N ARG A 96 -14.24 -20.20 -0.17
CA ARG A 96 -13.13 -21.12 0.20
C ARG A 96 -11.71 -20.58 0.00
N ARG A 97 -11.56 -19.41 -0.64
CA ARG A 97 -10.26 -18.71 -0.82
C ARG A 97 -10.03 -17.55 0.17
N ALA A 98 -11.05 -17.18 0.93
CA ALA A 98 -11.05 -16.01 1.81
C ALA A 98 -10.11 -16.15 3.02
N ASP A 99 -10.01 -17.35 3.61
CA ASP A 99 -9.38 -17.52 4.93
C ASP A 99 -7.87 -17.22 4.93
N ARG A 100 -7.12 -17.77 3.96
CA ARG A 100 -5.67 -17.51 3.84
C ARG A 100 -5.37 -16.04 3.55
N HIS A 101 -6.21 -15.40 2.73
CA HIS A 101 -6.01 -14.02 2.32
C HIS A 101 -6.33 -13.05 3.48
N ASP A 102 -7.38 -13.35 4.24
CA ASP A 102 -7.80 -12.55 5.38
C ASP A 102 -6.83 -12.65 6.56
N ILE A 103 -6.22 -13.82 6.80
CA ILE A 103 -5.14 -13.96 7.79
C ILE A 103 -3.90 -13.16 7.38
N ARG A 104 -3.50 -13.18 6.10
CA ARG A 104 -2.38 -12.34 5.60
C ARG A 104 -2.65 -10.85 5.82
N LYS A 105 -3.88 -10.39 5.58
CA LYS A 105 -4.30 -9.01 5.88
C LYS A 105 -4.24 -8.71 7.37
N SER A 106 -4.67 -9.63 8.22
CA SER A 106 -4.62 -9.47 9.68
C SER A 106 -3.18 -9.37 10.20
N ILE A 107 -2.26 -10.24 9.72
CA ILE A 107 -0.82 -10.16 10.02
C ILE A 107 -0.25 -8.81 9.61
N ALA A 108 -0.57 -8.35 8.40
CA ALA A 108 -0.09 -7.06 7.90
C ALA A 108 -0.56 -5.90 8.80
N ARG A 109 -1.84 -5.90 9.21
CA ARG A 109 -2.39 -4.87 10.12
C ARG A 109 -1.65 -4.83 11.46
N VAL A 110 -1.39 -5.99 12.08
CA VAL A 110 -0.65 -6.08 13.35
C VAL A 110 0.77 -5.53 13.19
N LEU A 111 1.50 -5.95 12.15
CA LEU A 111 2.85 -5.46 11.88
C LEU A 111 2.90 -3.95 11.63
N THR A 112 1.91 -3.40 10.92
CA THR A 112 1.81 -1.94 10.70
C THR A 112 1.70 -1.19 12.02
N VAL A 113 0.86 -1.64 12.95
CA VAL A 113 0.68 -0.99 14.26
C VAL A 113 1.96 -1.08 15.11
N ILE A 114 2.60 -2.25 15.16
CA ILE A 114 3.88 -2.43 15.88
C ILE A 114 4.94 -1.47 15.34
N ASN A 115 5.12 -1.44 14.01
CA ASN A 115 6.13 -0.60 13.36
C ASN A 115 5.82 0.90 13.54
N ALA A 116 4.54 1.28 13.49
CA ALA A 116 4.13 2.67 13.73
C ALA A 116 4.44 3.12 15.17
N LYS A 117 4.11 2.30 16.18
CA LYS A 117 4.43 2.57 17.58
C LYS A 117 5.95 2.67 17.81
N GLN A 118 6.73 1.74 17.27
CA GLN A 118 8.20 1.78 17.35
C GLN A 118 8.79 3.05 16.72
N ARG A 119 8.36 3.39 15.49
CA ARG A 119 8.83 4.60 14.80
C ARG A 119 8.44 5.88 15.55
N ALA A 120 7.25 5.93 16.16
CA ALA A 120 6.82 7.07 16.96
C ALA A 120 7.71 7.27 18.20
N GLN A 121 8.04 6.19 18.92
CA GLN A 121 8.93 6.25 20.07
C GLN A 121 10.36 6.67 19.67
N LEU A 122 10.89 6.15 18.56
CA LEU A 122 12.19 6.59 18.03
C LEU A 122 12.20 8.07 17.66
N ARG A 123 11.10 8.59 17.10
CA ARG A 123 11.00 10.02 16.79
C ARG A 123 11.06 10.90 18.03
N LEU A 124 10.44 10.48 19.13
CA LEU A 124 10.54 11.19 20.41
C LEU A 124 12.00 11.20 20.92
N PHE A 125 12.67 10.05 20.87
CA PHE A 125 14.07 9.91 21.31
C PHE A 125 15.08 10.72 20.48
N TYR A 126 14.85 10.88 19.18
CA TYR A 126 15.74 11.63 18.27
C TYR A 126 15.30 13.08 17.99
N LYS A 127 14.20 13.58 18.58
CA LYS A 127 13.59 14.87 18.21
C LYS A 127 14.55 16.07 18.26
N ASN A 128 15.44 16.10 19.25
CA ASN A 128 16.36 17.22 19.49
C ASN A 128 17.82 16.86 19.21
N LYS A 129 18.08 15.67 18.67
CA LYS A 129 19.44 15.22 18.37
C LYS A 129 19.86 15.77 17.02
N LYS A 130 21.09 16.28 16.93
CA LYS A 130 21.67 16.80 15.68
C LYS A 130 21.58 15.79 14.54
N TYR A 131 21.80 14.51 14.83
CA TYR A 131 21.75 13.43 13.85
C TYR A 131 20.60 12.47 14.16
N ALA A 132 19.69 12.38 13.21
CA ALA A 132 18.64 11.36 13.17
C ALA A 132 18.98 10.32 12.10
N PRO A 133 18.56 9.05 12.26
CA PRO A 133 18.77 8.03 11.25
C PRO A 133 18.02 8.36 9.95
N LEU A 134 18.52 7.83 8.82
CA LEU A 134 18.00 8.12 7.48
C LEU A 134 16.49 7.84 7.35
N ASP A 135 15.99 6.80 8.01
CA ASP A 135 14.57 6.37 7.98
C ASP A 135 13.60 7.35 8.66
N LEU A 136 14.11 8.17 9.57
CA LEU A 136 13.32 9.16 10.32
C LEU A 136 13.42 10.56 9.70
N ARG A 137 14.36 10.78 8.79
CA ARG A 137 14.52 12.06 8.09
C ARG A 137 13.30 12.35 7.23
N ALA A 138 12.96 13.63 7.09
CA ALA A 138 11.91 14.06 6.17
C ALA A 138 12.23 13.61 4.74
N LYS A 139 11.24 13.01 4.05
CA LYS A 139 11.36 12.62 2.65
C LYS A 139 11.20 13.85 1.76
N GLN A 140 12.31 14.38 1.29
CA GLN A 140 12.38 15.51 0.36
C GLN A 140 13.23 15.14 -0.86
N THR A 141 13.02 15.83 -1.97
CA THR A 141 13.88 15.65 -3.15
C THR A 141 15.32 16.06 -2.84
N ARG A 142 16.28 15.49 -3.59
CA ARG A 142 17.71 15.80 -3.42
C ARG A 142 17.99 17.30 -3.61
N ALA A 143 17.33 17.94 -4.58
CA ALA A 143 17.44 19.38 -4.83
C ALA A 143 16.99 20.20 -3.60
N ILE A 144 15.84 19.85 -3.00
CA ILE A 144 15.34 20.52 -1.79
C ILE A 144 16.28 20.33 -0.59
N ARG A 145 16.94 19.18 -0.46
CA ARG A 145 17.92 18.95 0.61
C ARG A 145 19.24 19.71 0.43
N ARG A 146 19.55 20.15 -0.79
CA ARG A 146 20.83 20.79 -1.15
C ARG A 146 20.73 22.29 -1.37
N ARG A 147 19.53 22.84 -1.56
CA ARG A 147 19.31 24.29 -1.59
C ARG A 147 19.70 24.93 -0.23
N LEU A 148 20.02 26.21 -0.27
CA LEU A 148 20.25 27.03 0.92
C LEU A 148 19.04 26.99 1.87
N SER A 149 19.30 27.05 3.18
CA SER A 149 18.25 27.27 4.17
C SER A 149 17.61 28.64 3.93
N ALA A 150 16.34 28.81 4.30
CA ALA A 150 15.69 30.12 4.19
C ALA A 150 16.40 31.19 5.04
N ALA A 151 16.96 30.79 6.18
CA ALA A 151 17.76 31.67 7.03
C ALA A 151 19.06 32.11 6.34
N ASP A 152 19.77 31.17 5.73
CA ASP A 152 21.03 31.45 5.01
C ASP A 152 20.76 32.31 3.77
N ALA A 153 19.70 32.01 3.03
CA ALA A 153 19.28 32.78 1.86
C ALA A 153 18.80 34.20 2.22
N ALA A 154 18.23 34.38 3.42
CA ALA A 154 17.79 35.68 3.93
C ALA A 154 18.91 36.44 4.67
N LEU A 155 20.09 35.84 4.86
CA LEU A 155 21.18 36.48 5.58
C LEU A 155 21.72 37.65 4.74
N VAL A 156 21.43 38.87 5.19
CA VAL A 156 21.87 40.11 4.56
C VAL A 156 23.10 40.62 5.30
N THR A 157 24.10 41.12 4.57
CA THR A 157 25.28 41.75 5.19
C THR A 157 24.87 42.98 6.02
N GLU A 158 25.59 43.27 7.09
CA GLU A 158 25.30 44.45 7.94
C GLU A 158 25.27 45.76 7.13
N LYS A 159 26.12 45.87 6.10
CA LYS A 159 26.13 47.02 5.17
C LYS A 159 24.82 47.13 4.38
N ALA A 160 24.35 46.02 3.81
CA ALA A 160 23.10 46.01 3.05
C ALA A 160 21.88 46.23 3.96
N LYS A 161 21.89 45.65 5.17
CA LYS A 161 20.85 45.86 6.19
C LYS A 161 20.73 47.34 6.58
N LYS A 162 21.86 48.01 6.87
CA LYS A 162 21.90 49.46 7.13
C LYS A 162 21.32 50.24 5.95
N ARG A 163 21.72 49.92 4.71
CA ARG A 163 21.19 50.57 3.51
C ARG A 163 19.67 50.44 3.39
N THR A 164 19.12 49.24 3.62
CA THR A 164 17.66 49.01 3.56
C THR A 164 16.89 49.72 4.67
N VAL A 165 17.48 49.82 5.87
CA VAL A 165 16.86 50.53 7.01
C VAL A 165 16.83 52.04 6.76
N HIS A 166 17.94 52.61 6.26
CA HIS A 166 18.02 54.04 6.01
C HIS A 166 17.26 54.48 4.76
N PHE A 167 17.26 53.67 3.68
CA PHE A 167 16.62 53.99 2.40
C PHE A 167 15.65 52.88 1.98
N PRO A 168 14.48 52.77 2.65
CA PRO A 168 13.45 51.83 2.23
C PRO A 168 12.79 52.29 0.93
N GLN A 169 12.38 51.33 0.09
CA GLN A 169 11.61 51.64 -1.10
C GLN A 169 10.22 52.17 -0.69
N ARG A 170 9.98 53.46 -0.93
CA ARG A 170 8.71 54.12 -0.62
C ARG A 170 7.77 54.04 -1.81
N LYS A 171 6.48 53.90 -1.56
CA LYS A 171 5.44 54.01 -2.60
C LYS A 171 5.12 55.50 -2.80
N PHE A 172 5.12 55.96 -4.04
CA PHE A 172 4.77 57.33 -4.42
C PHE A 172 3.78 57.35 -5.57
N ALA A 173 3.04 58.45 -5.71
CA ALA A 173 2.12 58.70 -6.82
C ALA A 173 2.46 60.07 -7.42
N VAL A 174 2.45 60.16 -8.75
CA VAL A 174 2.68 61.42 -9.47
C VAL A 174 1.33 61.98 -9.89
N LYS A 175 1.07 63.23 -9.50
CA LYS A 175 -0.14 63.94 -9.92
C LYS A 175 0.05 64.39 -11.37
N VAL A 176 -0.80 63.92 -12.28
CA VAL A 176 -0.77 64.34 -13.68
C VAL A 176 -1.45 65.71 -13.81
N SER A 177 -0.68 66.73 -14.18
CA SER A 177 -1.20 68.02 -14.64
C SER A 177 -1.26 68.03 -16.16
N ARG A 178 -2.46 68.06 -16.74
CA ARG A 178 -2.64 68.25 -18.19
C ARG A 178 -2.22 69.68 -18.54
N ILE A 179 -1.12 69.83 -19.29
CA ILE A 179 -0.75 71.11 -19.91
C ILE A 179 -1.68 71.28 -21.12
N ARG A 180 -2.54 72.31 -21.10
CA ARG A 180 -3.37 72.66 -22.26
C ARG A 180 -2.45 73.33 -23.29
N TYR A 181 -2.15 72.65 -24.39
CA TYR A 181 -1.54 73.27 -25.55
C TYR A 181 -2.64 74.02 -26.31
N GLN A 182 -2.48 75.34 -26.50
CA GLN A 182 -3.33 76.11 -27.41
C GLN A 182 -2.71 76.08 -28.80
N PRO A 183 -3.52 75.86 -29.86
CA PRO A 183 -3.05 75.75 -31.24
C PRO A 183 -2.56 77.09 -31.81
#